data_AF-A0A9D5N7S5-F1
#
_entry.id   AF-A0A9D5N7S5-F1
#
_cell.length_a   1.000
_cell.length_b   1.000
_cell.length_c   1.000
_cell.angle_alpha   90.00
_cell.angle_beta   90.00
_cell.angle_gamma   90.00
#
_symmetry.space_group_name_H-M   'P 1'
#
loop_
_entity.id
_entity.type
_entity.pdbx_description
1 polymer ?
#
loop_
_entity_poly.entity_id
_entity_poly.type
_entity_poly.pdbx_seq_one_letter_code
_entity_poly.pdbx_strand_id
1 'polypeptide(L)'
;MKKIIRMFLKMTLVSVLAVCLMACGKKDGQETPASSASLSGDYVLTAVRYADESGEEAFDKEGISGKMTLNEDGTGEVTVFGTRVEITYDTEAKTIRTDQAEAQYTFENNVMEFSLDENFIYSFTKQ
;
A
#
# COMPACT_ATOMS: atom_id res chain seq x y z
N MET A 1 -9.58 19.70 -31.05
CA MET A 1 -8.54 20.27 -30.17
C MET A 1 -7.86 19.11 -29.43
N LYS A 2 -6.53 19.20 -29.28
CA LYS A 2 -5.58 18.28 -28.62
C LYS A 2 -5.52 16.81 -29.11
N LYS A 3 -4.55 16.59 -30.01
CA LYS A 3 -3.91 15.33 -30.41
C LYS A 3 -3.04 14.81 -29.27
N ILE A 4 -3.01 13.51 -29.01
CA ILE A 4 -1.79 12.83 -28.57
C ILE A 4 -1.62 11.60 -29.46
N ILE A 5 -0.56 11.67 -30.26
CA ILE A 5 -0.13 10.70 -31.26
C ILE A 5 0.98 9.86 -30.62
N ARG A 6 0.83 8.54 -30.76
CA ARG A 6 1.84 7.48 -30.97
C ARG A 6 3.22 7.66 -30.28
N MET A 7 3.68 6.60 -29.62
CA MET A 7 4.73 5.76 -30.21
C MET A 7 4.95 4.46 -29.43
N PHE A 8 4.63 3.35 -30.10
CA PHE A 8 5.36 2.10 -29.96
C PHE A 8 6.84 2.39 -30.23
N LEU A 9 7.71 2.19 -29.24
CA LEU A 9 9.14 2.06 -29.48
C LEU A 9 9.58 0.68 -28.99
N LYS A 10 9.58 -0.26 -29.95
CA LYS A 10 10.39 -1.48 -29.89
C LYS A 10 11.85 -1.04 -29.91
N MET A 11 12.62 -1.36 -28.87
CA MET A 11 14.06 -1.15 -28.86
C MET A 11 14.73 -2.31 -28.11
N THR A 12 14.99 -3.41 -28.82
CA THR A 12 16.29 -3.83 -29.37
C THR A 12 17.01 -4.80 -28.44
N LEU A 13 17.02 -6.06 -28.89
CA LEU A 13 17.88 -7.14 -28.45
C LEU A 13 19.36 -6.72 -28.54
N VAL A 14 20.07 -6.71 -27.40
CA VAL A 14 21.54 -6.78 -27.37
C VAL A 14 21.93 -7.80 -26.31
N SER A 15 22.30 -8.98 -26.79
CA SER A 15 22.98 -10.03 -26.06
C SER A 15 24.45 -9.67 -25.86
N VAL A 16 24.91 -9.59 -24.61
CA VAL A 16 26.34 -9.80 -24.26
C VAL A 16 26.43 -10.59 -22.97
N LEU A 17 26.87 -11.84 -23.13
CA LEU A 17 27.40 -12.70 -22.09
C LEU A 17 28.72 -12.09 -21.58
N ALA A 18 28.79 -11.74 -20.30
CA ALA A 18 30.05 -11.37 -19.65
C ALA A 18 30.14 -12.07 -18.29
N VAL A 19 30.66 -13.29 -18.30
CA VAL A 19 31.25 -13.93 -17.12
C VAL A 19 32.64 -13.31 -16.95
N CYS A 20 32.83 -12.50 -15.92
CA CYS A 20 34.15 -12.16 -15.40
C CYS A 20 34.16 -12.33 -13.88
N LEU A 21 35.13 -13.13 -13.46
CA LEU A 21 35.44 -13.56 -12.11
C LEU A 21 35.86 -12.39 -11.20
N MET A 22 35.59 -12.59 -9.91
CA MET A 22 36.37 -12.18 -8.73
C MET A 22 37.46 -11.12 -8.94
N ALA A 23 37.30 -9.94 -8.33
CA ALA A 23 38.26 -9.37 -7.37
C ALA A 23 37.86 -7.94 -6.97
N CYS A 24 37.98 -7.67 -5.66
CA CYS A 24 38.24 -6.38 -5.03
C CYS A 24 37.28 -5.19 -5.26
N GLY A 25 36.55 -4.89 -4.18
CA GLY A 25 36.63 -3.56 -3.60
C GLY A 25 35.45 -2.63 -3.92
N LYS A 26 34.94 -2.04 -2.84
CA LYS A 26 33.84 -1.05 -2.77
C LYS A 26 32.45 -1.67 -2.82
N LYS A 27 31.95 -1.93 -1.61
CA LYS A 27 30.56 -2.19 -1.29
C LYS A 27 29.78 -0.87 -1.41
N ASP A 28 29.59 -0.40 -2.64
CA ASP A 28 28.58 0.59 -2.99
C ASP A 28 27.39 -0.19 -3.54
N GLY A 29 26.31 -0.27 -2.77
CA GLY A 29 25.18 -1.12 -3.11
C GLY A 29 24.23 -1.33 -1.96
N GLN A 30 23.75 -0.23 -1.39
CA GLN A 30 22.41 -0.22 -0.83
C GLN A 30 21.87 1.17 -1.09
N GLU A 31 21.22 1.31 -2.25
CA GLU A 31 20.16 2.30 -2.40
C GLU A 31 19.19 1.99 -1.27
N THR A 32 19.38 2.70 -0.17
CA THR A 32 18.47 2.67 0.96
C THR A 32 17.23 3.36 0.44
N PRO A 33 16.09 2.66 0.24
CA PRO A 33 14.86 3.36 -0.08
C PRO A 33 14.67 4.41 1.02
N ALA A 34 14.56 5.66 0.59
CA ALA A 34 14.50 6.82 1.45
C ALA A 34 13.48 6.59 2.56
N SER A 35 13.98 6.38 3.78
CA SER A 35 13.28 6.38 5.08
C SER A 35 11.75 6.59 4.99
N SER A 36 11.03 5.56 4.52
CA SER A 36 9.65 5.39 4.92
C SER A 36 9.70 5.04 6.40
N ALA A 37 8.91 5.71 7.24
CA ALA A 37 8.52 5.04 8.47
C ALA A 37 7.96 3.68 8.01
N SER A 38 8.61 2.56 8.38
CA SER A 38 8.24 1.25 7.82
C SER A 38 6.74 1.10 7.94
N LEU A 39 6.02 0.89 6.84
CA LEU A 39 4.57 0.69 6.90
C LEU A 39 4.21 -0.60 7.65
N SER A 40 5.18 -1.50 7.84
CA SER A 40 5.00 -2.67 8.68
C SER A 40 4.73 -2.30 10.15
N GLY A 41 3.87 -3.08 10.80
CA GLY A 41 3.48 -2.90 12.18
C GLY A 41 1.98 -3.10 12.40
N ASP A 42 1.58 -2.86 13.64
CA ASP A 42 0.20 -2.99 14.08
C ASP A 42 -0.55 -1.65 14.01
N TYR A 43 -1.81 -1.73 13.65
CA TYR A 43 -2.71 -0.62 13.46
C TYR A 43 -4.04 -0.90 14.14
N VAL A 44 -4.68 0.16 14.61
CA VAL A 44 -6.02 0.11 15.21
C VAL A 44 -6.95 1.01 14.42
N LEU A 45 -8.15 0.51 14.14
CA LEU A 45 -9.19 1.29 13.48
C LEU A 45 -9.63 2.44 14.40
N THR A 46 -9.51 3.66 13.90
CA THR A 46 -9.82 4.89 14.66
C THR A 46 -11.03 5.64 14.12
N ALA A 47 -11.38 5.45 12.84
CA ALA A 47 -12.58 6.02 12.25
C ALA A 47 -13.07 5.18 11.07
N VAL A 48 -14.37 5.26 10.81
CA VAL A 48 -15.02 4.77 9.59
C VAL A 48 -15.96 5.87 9.12
N ARG A 49 -15.84 6.28 7.86
CA ARG A 49 -16.63 7.36 7.27
C ARG A 49 -17.37 6.86 6.04
N TYR A 50 -18.53 7.44 5.76
CA TYR A 50 -19.17 7.21 4.47
C TYR A 50 -18.29 7.79 3.36
N ALA A 51 -18.15 7.05 2.26
CA ALA A 51 -17.43 7.48 1.07
C ALA A 51 -18.24 8.49 0.21
N ASP A 52 -19.48 8.79 0.61
CA ASP A 52 -20.31 9.79 -0.06
C ASP A 52 -19.80 11.23 0.18
N GLU A 53 -20.43 12.20 -0.48
CA GLU A 53 -20.02 13.61 -0.40
C GLU A 53 -20.26 14.23 0.99
N SER A 54 -20.97 13.55 1.90
CA SER A 54 -21.20 14.03 3.25
C SER A 54 -19.95 13.90 4.11
N GLY A 55 -19.14 12.87 3.87
CA GLY A 55 -17.97 12.52 4.70
C GLY A 55 -18.32 12.28 6.17
N GLU A 56 -19.60 12.07 6.48
CA GLU A 56 -20.07 11.87 7.84
C GLU A 56 -19.43 10.61 8.43
N GLU A 57 -19.07 10.68 9.72
CA GLU A 57 -18.64 9.50 10.45
C GLU A 57 -19.78 8.48 10.40
N ALA A 58 -19.52 7.35 9.75
CA ALA A 58 -20.53 6.31 9.57
C ALA A 58 -20.88 5.66 10.91
N PHE A 59 -19.97 5.78 11.89
CA PHE A 59 -20.13 5.16 13.19
C PHE A 59 -19.47 5.97 14.29
N ASP A 60 -20.26 6.28 15.33
CA ASP A 60 -19.78 6.84 16.58
C ASP A 60 -19.18 5.72 17.46
N LYS A 61 -18.17 6.08 18.26
CA LYS A 61 -17.06 5.24 18.75
C LYS A 61 -17.40 3.98 19.59
N GLU A 62 -18.65 3.65 19.88
CA GLU A 62 -18.99 2.53 20.77
C GLU A 62 -19.25 1.23 20.00
N GLY A 63 -18.27 0.32 20.04
CA GLY A 63 -18.43 -1.09 19.65
C GLY A 63 -17.74 -1.52 18.36
N ILE A 64 -17.17 -0.58 17.61
CA ILE A 64 -16.36 -0.92 16.43
C ILE A 64 -14.92 -1.16 16.86
N SER A 65 -14.47 -2.38 16.66
CA SER A 65 -13.07 -2.74 16.78
C SER A 65 -12.57 -3.21 15.42
N GLY A 66 -11.41 -2.68 15.04
CA GLY A 66 -10.68 -3.14 13.89
C GLY A 66 -9.19 -3.13 14.18
N LYS A 67 -8.49 -4.12 13.64
CA LYS A 67 -7.04 -4.26 13.75
C LYS A 67 -6.48 -4.55 12.38
N MET A 68 -5.29 -4.05 12.12
CA MET A 68 -4.55 -4.39 10.91
C MET A 68 -3.10 -4.60 11.27
N THR A 69 -2.49 -5.63 10.70
CA THR A 69 -1.06 -5.92 10.84
C THR A 69 -0.46 -5.99 9.45
N LEU A 70 0.58 -5.20 9.21
CA LEU A 70 1.34 -5.20 7.96
C LEU A 70 2.72 -5.81 8.22
N ASN A 71 3.10 -6.79 7.41
CA ASN A 71 4.37 -7.50 7.49
C ASN A 71 5.39 -6.88 6.52
N GLU A 72 6.68 -6.95 6.86
CA GLU A 72 7.76 -6.40 6.03
C GLU A 72 7.87 -7.03 4.62
N ASP A 73 7.24 -8.17 4.39
CA ASP A 73 7.23 -8.88 3.11
C ASP A 73 6.15 -8.40 2.13
N GLY A 74 5.40 -7.36 2.48
CA GLY A 74 4.31 -6.82 1.65
C GLY A 74 2.97 -7.54 1.85
N THR A 75 2.86 -8.44 2.82
CA THR A 75 1.59 -9.08 3.21
C THR A 75 1.03 -8.47 4.50
N GLY A 76 -0.20 -8.85 4.85
CA GLY A 76 -0.80 -8.46 6.12
C GLY A 76 -2.17 -9.05 6.32
N GLU A 77 -2.81 -8.64 7.41
CA GLU A 77 -4.20 -8.98 7.71
C GLU A 77 -4.93 -7.75 8.23
N VAL A 78 -6.21 -7.65 7.88
CA VAL A 78 -7.13 -6.68 8.45
C VAL A 78 -8.31 -7.42 9.04
N THR A 79 -8.68 -7.06 10.27
CA THR A 79 -9.91 -7.53 10.92
C THR A 79 -10.80 -6.32 11.17
N VAL A 80 -12.00 -6.31 10.57
CA VAL A 80 -13.03 -5.29 10.82
C VAL A 80 -14.34 -6.00 11.09
N PHE A 81 -15.11 -5.55 12.09
CA PHE A 81 -16.39 -6.15 12.44
C PHE A 81 -16.31 -7.67 12.72
N GLY A 82 -15.17 -8.14 13.24
CA GLY A 82 -14.93 -9.56 13.52
C GLY A 82 -14.58 -10.40 12.28
N THR A 83 -14.60 -9.82 11.08
CA THR A 83 -14.21 -10.49 9.84
C THR A 83 -12.74 -10.22 9.56
N ARG A 84 -11.94 -11.28 9.45
CA ARG A 84 -10.52 -11.21 9.09
C ARG A 84 -10.33 -11.47 7.60
N VAL A 85 -9.53 -10.63 6.96
CA VAL A 85 -9.19 -10.69 5.53
C VAL A 85 -7.68 -10.58 5.39
N GLU A 86 -7.10 -11.41 4.54
CA GLU A 86 -5.69 -11.31 4.17
C GLU A 86 -5.51 -10.21 3.12
N ILE A 87 -4.44 -9.44 3.27
CA ILE A 87 -4.12 -8.34 2.36
C ILE A 87 -2.68 -8.43 1.86
N THR A 88 -2.46 -7.84 0.68
CA THR A 88 -1.12 -7.48 0.21
C THR A 88 -1.07 -5.99 0.00
N TYR A 89 0.10 -5.38 0.17
CA TYR A 89 0.30 -3.96 0.00
C TYR A 89 1.57 -3.65 -0.78
N ASP A 90 1.52 -2.56 -1.55
CA ASP A 90 2.63 -2.08 -2.36
C ASP A 90 2.92 -0.63 -1.98
N THR A 91 4.12 -0.37 -1.46
CA THR A 91 4.50 0.96 -1.00
C THR A 91 4.83 1.94 -2.12
N GLU A 92 5.25 1.44 -3.28
CA GLU A 92 5.58 2.26 -4.44
C GLU A 92 4.31 2.66 -5.20
N ALA A 93 3.42 1.69 -5.41
CA ALA A 93 2.12 1.90 -6.06
C ALA A 93 1.05 2.49 -5.13
N LYS A 94 1.33 2.51 -3.81
CA LYS A 94 0.40 2.91 -2.73
C LYS A 94 -0.93 2.16 -2.76
N THR A 95 -0.88 0.85 -2.97
CA THR A 95 -2.07 0.01 -3.05
C THR A 95 -2.18 -0.98 -1.89
N ILE A 96 -3.41 -1.30 -1.51
CA ILE A 96 -3.80 -2.46 -0.71
C ILE A 96 -4.72 -3.33 -1.56
N ARG A 97 -4.54 -4.65 -1.47
CA ARG A 97 -5.29 -5.64 -2.23
C ARG A 97 -5.80 -6.75 -1.32
N THR A 98 -7.01 -7.18 -1.57
CA THR A 98 -7.61 -8.42 -1.08
C THR A 98 -7.79 -9.39 -2.26
N ASP A 99 -8.40 -10.55 -2.02
CA ASP A 99 -8.87 -11.43 -3.10
C ASP A 99 -10.05 -10.85 -3.91
N GLN A 100 -10.76 -9.86 -3.35
CA GLN A 100 -11.99 -9.29 -3.93
C GLN A 100 -11.80 -7.89 -4.53
N ALA A 101 -10.87 -7.09 -4.01
CA ALA A 101 -10.74 -5.68 -4.32
C ALA A 101 -9.30 -5.16 -4.22
N GLU A 102 -9.01 -4.08 -4.95
CA GLU A 102 -7.79 -3.28 -4.86
C GLU A 102 -8.17 -1.83 -4.56
N ALA A 103 -7.47 -1.21 -3.62
CA ALA A 103 -7.66 0.17 -3.21
C ALA A 103 -6.33 0.93 -3.20
N GLN A 104 -6.38 2.22 -3.52
CA GLN A 104 -5.29 3.15 -3.22
C GLN A 104 -5.38 3.58 -1.75
N TYR A 105 -4.24 3.72 -1.09
CA TYR A 105 -4.18 4.22 0.29
C TYR A 105 -3.42 5.54 0.39
N THR A 106 -3.78 6.34 1.38
CA THR A 106 -2.96 7.45 1.88
C THR A 106 -2.33 7.04 3.21
N PHE A 107 -1.14 7.57 3.51
CA PHE A 107 -0.50 7.38 4.81
C PHE A 107 0.11 8.70 5.26
N GLU A 108 -0.54 9.34 6.22
CA GLU A 108 -0.16 10.65 6.75
C GLU A 108 -0.37 10.68 8.26
N ASN A 109 0.55 11.25 9.01
CA ASN A 109 0.45 11.38 10.48
C ASN A 109 0.16 10.06 11.20
N ASN A 110 0.78 8.96 10.76
CA ASN A 110 0.56 7.59 11.25
C ASN A 110 -0.86 7.03 11.00
N VAL A 111 -1.69 7.71 10.21
CA VAL A 111 -3.01 7.23 9.81
C VAL A 111 -2.94 6.73 8.38
N MET A 112 -3.32 5.47 8.19
CA MET A 112 -3.58 4.89 6.88
C MET A 112 -5.06 4.99 6.56
N GLU A 113 -5.40 5.52 5.39
CA GLU A 113 -6.77 5.58 4.90
C GLU A 113 -6.92 4.88 3.56
N PHE A 114 -7.94 4.04 3.43
CA PHE A 114 -8.29 3.37 2.18
C PHE A 114 -9.77 2.98 2.17
N SER A 115 -10.27 2.64 0.97
CA SER A 115 -11.66 2.23 0.71
C SER A 115 -11.63 0.93 -0.09
N LEU A 116 -11.94 -0.21 0.53
CA LEU A 116 -12.03 -1.50 -0.18
C LEU A 116 -13.39 -1.73 -0.84
N ASP A 117 -14.39 -0.94 -0.43
CA ASP A 117 -15.72 -0.91 -1.00
C ASP A 117 -16.10 0.54 -1.35
N GLU A 118 -17.24 0.72 -2.03
CA GLU A 118 -17.71 2.03 -2.47
C GLU A 118 -18.43 2.85 -1.38
N ASN A 119 -18.64 2.27 -0.19
CA ASN A 119 -19.48 2.84 0.85
C ASN A 119 -18.66 3.41 2.01
N PHE A 120 -17.50 2.83 2.32
CA PHE A 120 -16.76 3.13 3.54
C PHE A 120 -15.28 3.41 3.32
N ILE A 121 -14.83 4.51 3.92
CA ILE A 121 -13.42 4.84 4.10
C ILE A 121 -13.02 4.41 5.51
N TYR A 122 -11.97 3.59 5.61
CA TYR A 122 -11.43 3.11 6.87
C TYR A 122 -10.16 3.88 7.22
N SER A 123 -10.07 4.38 8.45
CA SER A 123 -8.88 5.09 8.95
C SER A 123 -8.22 4.28 10.07
N PHE A 124 -7.03 3.76 9.81
CA PHE A 124 -6.24 2.93 10.72
C PHE A 124 -5.03 3.70 11.26
N THR A 125 -4.91 3.84 12.58
CA THR A 125 -3.78 4.50 13.22
C THR A 125 -2.73 3.49 13.65
N LYS A 126 -1.49 3.69 13.19
CA LYS A 126 -0.32 2.88 13.57
C LYS A 126 -0.02 3.03 15.07
N GLN A 127 0.27 1.90 15.74
CA GLN A 127 0.65 1.83 17.15
C GLN A 127 2.16 1.98 17.37
#